data_AF-A0A955QQZ1-F1
#
_entry.id   AF-A0A955QQZ1-F1
#
_cell.length_a   1.000
_cell.length_b   1.000
_cell.length_c   1.000
_cell.angle_alpha   90.00
_cell.angle_beta   90.00
_cell.angle_gamma   90.00
#
_symmetry.space_group_name_H-M   'P 1'
#
loop_
_entity.id
_entity.type
_entity.pdbx_description
1 polymer ?
#
loop_
_entity_poly.entity_id
_entity_poly.type
_entity_poly.pdbx_seq_one_letter_code
_entity_poly.pdbx_strand_id
1 'polypeptide(L)'
;MARDSDDSVVWVSASELLFGQQPLTLPVDDLKLTDTINLHATEVLETVPVIPLLYEVDVYRSILDRLRGIEDLPGSVIPLAYDWRKDLMDAVRSLDALILQLQAQGTKKISVVAHSLGGLILSYYLRYGNQDPNTAIETWEGAQRVSSAVMIGVPFQGVMNSFRNMNYGVTAKLNTSLLTAEAYSSFPSSYFTLPILKGDRLLTTDLNRLPHMIRVSSNWKAYGWGLLNHQKNLPPTVIEHRAEYMTHWLDRSRRFLELLNVPKSGSSPSSPPLLYMYGQGFRTLDHGVLIEKDTEDCLCLYFDNDKQAQVIPSIDPDRLYEDGDETVTVRSAALPDAFRGVFHTTMSAYHVSHTELVKNDEILEALTSFLRAPL
;
A
#
# COMPACT_ATOMS: atom_id res chain seq x y z
N MET A 1 -16.26 2.80 2.53
CA MET A 1 -17.10 1.89 3.33
C MET A 1 -17.11 0.50 2.71
N ALA A 2 -17.20 -0.52 3.55
CA ALA A 2 -17.27 -1.92 3.14
C ALA A 2 -18.58 -2.53 3.66
N ARG A 3 -19.27 -3.27 2.78
CA ARG A 3 -20.49 -4.00 3.11
C ARG A 3 -20.24 -5.49 3.06
N ASP A 4 -20.93 -6.27 3.89
CA ASP A 4 -20.90 -7.73 3.80
C ASP A 4 -21.77 -8.24 2.64
N SER A 5 -21.89 -9.57 2.53
CA SER A 5 -22.74 -10.24 1.53
C SER A 5 -24.23 -9.96 1.69
N ASP A 6 -24.66 -9.48 2.86
CA ASP A 6 -26.06 -9.17 3.18
C ASP A 6 -26.37 -7.66 3.03
N ASP A 7 -25.45 -6.93 2.38
CA ASP A 7 -25.49 -5.48 2.14
C ASP A 7 -25.52 -4.64 3.42
N SER A 8 -25.12 -5.23 4.56
CA SER A 8 -24.99 -4.52 5.83
C SER A 8 -23.64 -3.79 5.86
N VAL A 9 -23.60 -2.58 6.45
CA VAL A 9 -22.33 -1.84 6.61
C VAL A 9 -21.56 -2.48 7.77
N VAL A 10 -20.48 -3.20 7.45
CA VAL A 10 -19.67 -3.94 8.44
C VAL A 10 -18.32 -3.26 8.71
N TRP A 11 -17.96 -2.23 7.93
CA TRP A 11 -16.78 -1.42 8.21
C TRP A 11 -16.86 -0.04 7.53
N VAL A 12 -16.51 1.09 8.17
CA VAL A 12 -15.91 1.25 9.50
C VAL A 12 -16.90 1.88 10.47
N SER A 13 -17.35 1.17 11.49
CA SER A 13 -17.80 1.87 12.70
C SER A 13 -16.60 2.13 13.63
N ALA A 14 -16.65 3.23 14.39
CA ALA A 14 -15.68 3.55 15.45
C ALA A 14 -15.47 2.41 16.43
N SER A 15 -16.59 1.79 16.79
CA SER A 15 -16.68 0.68 17.71
C SER A 15 -15.95 -0.54 17.17
N GLU A 16 -16.02 -0.82 15.88
CA GLU A 16 -15.26 -1.92 15.28
C GLU A 16 -13.76 -1.60 15.26
N LEU A 17 -13.36 -0.38 14.87
CA LEU A 17 -11.94 0.00 14.89
C LEU A 17 -11.31 -0.01 16.27
N LEU A 18 -12.07 0.32 17.34
CA LEU A 18 -11.54 0.37 18.70
C LEU A 18 -11.75 -0.92 19.52
N PHE A 19 -12.86 -1.62 19.30
CA PHE A 19 -13.31 -2.76 20.11
C PHE A 19 -13.75 -3.97 19.28
N GLY A 20 -13.77 -3.86 17.96
CA GLY A 20 -14.15 -4.94 17.05
C GLY A 20 -13.20 -6.11 17.17
N GLN A 21 -13.78 -7.29 17.32
CA GLN A 21 -13.02 -8.53 17.46
C GLN A 21 -12.92 -9.34 16.17
N GLN A 22 -13.70 -8.99 15.13
CA GLN A 22 -13.69 -9.67 13.84
C GLN A 22 -12.47 -9.26 13.01
N PRO A 23 -11.51 -10.15 12.73
CA PRO A 23 -10.41 -9.87 11.83
C PRO A 23 -10.91 -9.62 10.41
N LEU A 24 -10.17 -8.80 9.65
CA LEU A 24 -10.49 -8.52 8.24
C LEU A 24 -10.01 -9.61 7.28
N THR A 25 -9.68 -10.80 7.80
CA THR A 25 -9.11 -11.94 7.08
C THR A 25 -9.93 -12.29 5.85
N LEU A 26 -9.28 -12.42 4.68
CA LEU A 26 -9.97 -12.79 3.45
C LEU A 26 -10.44 -14.26 3.50
N PRO A 27 -11.66 -14.57 3.03
CA PRO A 27 -12.14 -15.93 2.90
C PRO A 27 -11.49 -16.58 1.69
N VAL A 28 -10.26 -17.09 1.87
CA VAL A 28 -9.55 -17.84 0.85
C VAL A 28 -9.76 -19.33 1.11
N ASP A 29 -10.37 -20.00 0.15
CA ASP A 29 -10.60 -21.45 0.19
C ASP A 29 -9.29 -22.21 0.39
N ASP A 30 -9.38 -23.38 1.00
CA ASP A 30 -8.27 -24.32 1.21
C ASP A 30 -7.10 -23.86 2.11
N LEU A 31 -7.11 -22.61 2.58
CA LEU A 31 -6.10 -22.07 3.49
C LEU A 31 -6.44 -22.26 4.99
N LYS A 32 -7.67 -22.69 5.31
CA LYS A 32 -8.20 -22.81 6.68
C LYS A 32 -7.89 -21.58 7.54
N LEU A 33 -8.15 -20.39 7.00
CA LEU A 33 -8.00 -19.14 7.74
C LEU A 33 -9.15 -19.01 8.76
N THR A 34 -8.86 -18.35 9.87
CA THR A 34 -9.82 -18.16 10.97
C THR A 34 -10.52 -16.82 10.85
N ASP A 35 -11.78 -16.78 11.32
CA ASP A 35 -12.61 -15.57 11.44
C ASP A 35 -12.62 -14.71 10.16
N THR A 36 -12.85 -15.37 9.01
CA THR A 36 -12.82 -14.73 7.70
C THR A 36 -14.07 -13.88 7.45
N ILE A 37 -13.92 -12.82 6.65
CA ILE A 37 -15.01 -11.93 6.30
C ILE A 37 -14.97 -11.54 4.81
N ASN A 38 -16.07 -11.83 4.12
CA ASN A 38 -16.27 -11.34 2.75
C ASN A 38 -16.81 -9.91 2.80
N LEU A 39 -16.13 -8.99 2.12
CA LEU A 39 -16.55 -7.58 2.06
C LEU A 39 -16.51 -7.09 0.63
N HIS A 40 -17.40 -6.16 0.33
CA HIS A 40 -17.48 -5.44 -0.93
C HIS A 40 -17.25 -3.94 -0.67
N ALA A 41 -16.25 -3.38 -1.33
CA ALA A 41 -15.99 -1.94 -1.28
C ALA A 41 -17.08 -1.20 -2.04
N THR A 42 -17.75 -0.26 -1.36
CA THR A 42 -18.84 0.54 -1.95
C THR A 42 -18.46 1.99 -2.12
N GLU A 43 -17.69 2.54 -1.18
CA GLU A 43 -17.32 3.96 -1.16
C GLU A 43 -15.89 4.16 -0.64
N VAL A 44 -15.30 5.33 -0.91
CA VAL A 44 -14.05 5.76 -0.26
C VAL A 44 -14.34 6.06 1.21
N LEU A 45 -13.37 5.76 2.07
CA LEU A 45 -13.49 6.03 3.50
C LEU A 45 -13.20 7.51 3.77
N GLU A 46 -14.23 8.33 3.94
CA GLU A 46 -14.04 9.78 4.18
C GLU A 46 -13.58 10.06 5.62
N THR A 47 -14.30 9.52 6.62
CA THR A 47 -13.93 9.62 8.04
C THR A 47 -14.08 8.27 8.75
N VAL A 48 -13.39 8.16 9.88
CA VAL A 48 -13.58 7.12 10.87
C VAL A 48 -14.05 7.78 12.15
N PRO A 49 -15.28 7.55 12.64
CA PRO A 49 -15.63 7.96 13.97
C PRO A 49 -14.70 7.22 14.96
N VAL A 50 -14.25 7.86 16.03
CA VAL A 50 -13.43 7.23 17.09
C VAL A 50 -14.21 7.23 18.41
N ILE A 51 -15.02 8.26 18.67
CA ILE A 51 -16.07 8.21 19.68
C ILE A 51 -17.35 8.67 18.98
N PRO A 52 -18.36 7.78 18.79
CA PRO A 52 -19.59 8.16 18.09
C PRO A 52 -20.16 9.46 18.67
N LEU A 53 -20.47 10.43 17.80
CA LEU A 53 -21.01 11.76 18.13
C LEU A 53 -20.06 12.75 18.85
N LEU A 54 -18.81 12.39 19.13
CA LEU A 54 -17.88 13.23 19.90
C LEU A 54 -16.53 13.49 19.21
N TYR A 55 -15.99 12.50 18.48
CA TYR A 55 -14.67 12.62 17.86
C TYR A 55 -14.57 11.72 16.62
N GLU A 56 -14.21 12.31 15.47
CA GLU A 56 -13.97 11.62 14.20
C GLU A 56 -12.53 11.87 13.73
N VAL A 57 -11.85 10.83 13.26
CA VAL A 57 -10.57 10.93 12.57
C VAL A 57 -10.84 11.05 11.08
N ASP A 58 -10.40 12.16 10.51
CA ASP A 58 -10.38 12.37 9.07
C ASP A 58 -9.48 11.32 8.40
N VAL A 59 -9.95 10.68 7.34
CA VAL A 59 -9.14 9.77 6.52
C VAL A 59 -8.92 10.38 5.13
N TYR A 60 -10.00 10.75 4.44
CA TYR A 60 -9.95 11.42 3.13
C TYR A 60 -10.97 12.56 3.00
N ARG A 61 -11.67 12.93 4.08
CA ARG A 61 -12.68 13.99 4.05
C ARG A 61 -12.05 15.33 3.69
N SER A 62 -10.94 15.73 4.32
CA SER A 62 -10.27 17.01 4.02
C SER A 62 -9.95 17.18 2.53
N ILE A 63 -9.33 16.16 1.90
CA ILE A 63 -9.02 16.23 0.47
C ILE A 63 -10.27 16.18 -0.40
N LEU A 64 -11.28 15.38 -0.05
CA LEU A 64 -12.53 15.30 -0.82
C LEU A 64 -13.34 16.59 -0.72
N ASP A 65 -13.49 17.14 0.48
CA ASP A 65 -14.17 18.41 0.74
C ASP A 65 -13.43 19.54 0.03
N ARG A 66 -12.09 19.57 0.09
CA ARG A 66 -11.30 20.54 -0.66
C ARG A 66 -11.49 20.41 -2.16
N LEU A 67 -11.44 19.20 -2.73
CA LEU A 67 -11.61 18.95 -4.16
C LEU A 67 -13.04 19.25 -4.65
N ARG A 68 -14.06 18.92 -3.86
CA ARG A 68 -15.48 19.21 -4.14
C ARG A 68 -15.80 20.70 -3.99
N GLY A 69 -15.10 21.37 -3.07
CA GLY A 69 -15.26 22.79 -2.76
C GLY A 69 -14.43 23.75 -3.63
N ILE A 70 -13.72 23.24 -4.64
CA ILE A 70 -13.02 24.11 -5.59
C ILE A 70 -14.05 24.79 -6.49
N GLU A 71 -14.44 26.02 -6.14
CA GLU A 71 -15.46 26.82 -6.86
C GLU A 71 -15.21 26.93 -8.38
N ASP A 72 -13.94 26.84 -8.80
CA ASP A 72 -13.47 26.98 -10.18
C ASP A 72 -12.93 25.68 -10.80
N LEU A 73 -13.13 24.49 -10.20
CA LEU A 73 -12.73 23.25 -10.88
C LEU A 73 -13.84 22.82 -11.85
N PRO A 74 -13.61 22.87 -13.18
CA PRO A 74 -14.61 22.39 -14.11
C PRO A 74 -14.68 20.85 -14.03
N GLY A 75 -15.70 20.31 -13.37
CA GLY A 75 -16.01 18.88 -13.41
C GLY A 75 -16.51 18.28 -12.10
N SER A 76 -16.68 16.97 -12.11
CA SER A 76 -17.13 16.18 -10.95
C SER A 76 -15.94 15.47 -10.29
N VAL A 77 -15.90 15.45 -8.96
CA VAL A 77 -14.97 14.61 -8.20
C VAL A 77 -15.56 13.22 -8.07
N ILE A 78 -14.92 12.22 -8.68
CA ILE A 78 -15.40 10.84 -8.71
C ILE A 78 -14.45 9.95 -7.91
N PRO A 79 -14.86 9.43 -6.73
CA PRO A 79 -14.05 8.49 -5.98
C PRO A 79 -14.03 7.12 -6.68
N LEU A 80 -12.84 6.52 -6.79
CA LEU A 80 -12.69 5.11 -7.18
C LEU A 80 -12.58 4.25 -5.92
N ALA A 81 -13.69 3.63 -5.51
CA ALA A 81 -13.69 2.66 -4.42
C ALA A 81 -13.15 1.32 -4.91
N TYR A 82 -12.29 0.68 -4.12
CA TYR A 82 -11.79 -0.68 -4.37
C TYR A 82 -11.51 -1.39 -3.04
N ASP A 83 -11.52 -2.73 -3.05
CA ASP A 83 -11.13 -3.52 -1.88
C ASP A 83 -9.61 -3.52 -1.77
N TRP A 84 -9.10 -2.71 -0.84
CA TRP A 84 -7.67 -2.54 -0.60
C TRP A 84 -6.98 -3.81 -0.08
N ARG A 85 -7.71 -4.89 0.23
CA ARG A 85 -7.12 -6.18 0.58
C ARG A 85 -6.73 -6.97 -0.68
N LYS A 86 -7.40 -6.77 -1.81
CA LYS A 86 -7.31 -7.61 -3.03
C LYS A 86 -6.14 -7.23 -3.95
N ASP A 87 -6.03 -7.95 -5.07
CA ASP A 87 -5.02 -7.70 -6.11
C ASP A 87 -5.11 -6.27 -6.61
N LEU A 88 -3.97 -5.55 -6.66
CA LEU A 88 -3.95 -4.19 -7.20
C LEU A 88 -4.36 -4.14 -8.67
N MET A 89 -4.19 -5.23 -9.41
CA MET A 89 -4.64 -5.29 -10.80
C MET A 89 -6.17 -5.25 -10.95
N ASP A 90 -6.95 -5.64 -9.92
CA ASP A 90 -8.41 -5.40 -9.91
C ASP A 90 -8.71 -3.90 -9.90
N ALA A 91 -7.98 -3.14 -9.08
CA ALA A 91 -8.11 -1.68 -9.00
C ALA A 91 -7.60 -0.99 -10.27
N VAL A 92 -6.52 -1.47 -10.90
CA VAL A 92 -6.04 -0.99 -12.20
C VAL A 92 -7.11 -1.17 -13.29
N ARG A 93 -7.74 -2.35 -13.36
CA ARG A 93 -8.84 -2.60 -14.32
C ARG A 93 -10.05 -1.71 -14.04
N SER A 94 -10.38 -1.50 -12.77
CA SER A 94 -11.49 -0.63 -12.37
C SER A 94 -11.23 0.83 -12.75
N LEU A 95 -9.99 1.32 -12.58
CA LEU A 95 -9.57 2.64 -13.02
C LEU A 95 -9.70 2.80 -14.55
N ASP A 96 -9.20 1.82 -15.31
CA ASP A 96 -9.29 1.84 -16.77
C ASP A 96 -10.75 1.87 -17.25
N ALA A 97 -11.60 1.01 -16.69
CA ALA A 97 -13.02 0.95 -17.02
C ALA A 97 -13.73 2.27 -16.71
N LEU A 98 -13.44 2.89 -15.56
CA LEU A 98 -14.01 4.18 -15.18
C LEU A 98 -13.59 5.29 -16.16
N ILE A 99 -12.30 5.34 -16.53
CA ILE A 99 -11.78 6.33 -17.48
C ILE A 99 -12.48 6.18 -18.84
N LEU A 100 -12.56 4.96 -19.36
CA LEU A 100 -13.23 4.67 -20.63
C LEU A 100 -14.72 5.02 -20.59
N GLN A 101 -15.39 4.72 -19.48
CA GLN A 101 -16.79 5.11 -19.27
C GLN A 101 -16.97 6.62 -19.31
N LEU A 102 -16.14 7.38 -18.60
CA LEU A 102 -16.21 8.84 -18.57
C LEU A 102 -15.94 9.46 -19.94
N GLN A 103 -14.98 8.90 -20.69
CA GLN A 103 -14.69 9.31 -22.06
C GLN A 103 -15.88 9.04 -23.00
N ALA A 104 -16.51 7.87 -22.89
CA ALA A 104 -17.71 7.54 -23.66
C ALA A 104 -18.89 8.47 -23.35
N GLN A 105 -18.97 8.98 -22.11
CA GLN A 105 -19.94 10.00 -21.70
C GLN A 105 -19.58 11.43 -22.17
N GLY A 106 -18.47 11.59 -22.88
CA GLY A 106 -18.03 12.87 -23.45
C GLY A 106 -17.04 13.65 -22.57
N THR A 107 -16.54 13.08 -21.47
CA THR A 107 -15.52 13.71 -20.63
C THR A 107 -14.20 13.79 -21.37
N LYS A 108 -13.75 15.01 -21.68
CA LYS A 108 -12.51 15.25 -22.45
C LYS A 108 -11.27 15.44 -21.58
N LYS A 109 -11.45 15.88 -20.33
CA LYS A 109 -10.36 16.15 -19.39
C LYS A 109 -10.54 15.31 -18.14
N ILE A 110 -9.56 14.46 -17.84
CA ILE A 110 -9.58 13.56 -16.68
C ILE A 110 -8.26 13.73 -15.95
N SER A 111 -8.32 14.25 -14.73
CA SER A 111 -7.18 14.33 -13.81
C SER A 111 -7.33 13.24 -12.76
N VAL A 112 -6.27 12.48 -12.49
CA VAL A 112 -6.31 11.41 -11.49
C VAL A 112 -5.45 11.80 -10.29
N VAL A 113 -6.05 11.82 -9.10
CA VAL A 113 -5.37 12.07 -7.83
C VAL A 113 -5.25 10.76 -7.07
N ALA A 114 -4.04 10.40 -6.71
CA ALA A 114 -3.72 9.12 -6.10
C ALA A 114 -2.84 9.31 -4.86
N HIS A 115 -3.21 8.64 -3.77
CA HIS A 115 -2.47 8.63 -2.51
C HIS A 115 -1.97 7.23 -2.19
N SER A 116 -0.75 7.11 -1.65
CA SER A 116 -0.18 5.88 -1.11
C SER A 116 -0.28 4.71 -2.10
N LEU A 117 -0.95 3.62 -1.73
CA LEU A 117 -1.21 2.45 -2.59
C LEU A 117 -1.90 2.80 -3.93
N GLY A 118 -2.78 3.81 -3.92
CA GLY A 118 -3.42 4.33 -5.13
C GLY A 118 -2.41 4.87 -6.13
N GLY A 119 -1.27 5.39 -5.65
CA GLY A 119 -0.18 5.83 -6.49
C GLY A 119 0.47 4.69 -7.25
N LEU A 120 0.64 3.50 -6.64
CA LEU A 120 1.14 2.32 -7.33
C LEU A 120 0.18 1.87 -8.44
N ILE A 121 -1.13 1.87 -8.16
CA ILE A 121 -2.19 1.56 -9.12
C ILE A 121 -2.12 2.53 -10.30
N LEU A 122 -2.10 3.84 -10.03
CA LEU A 122 -2.02 4.87 -11.07
C LEU A 122 -0.72 4.76 -11.88
N SER A 123 0.43 4.61 -11.21
CA SER A 123 1.72 4.46 -11.89
C SER A 123 1.75 3.27 -12.84
N TYR A 124 1.20 2.12 -12.41
CA TYR A 124 1.12 0.95 -13.28
C TYR A 124 0.19 1.22 -14.47
N TYR A 125 -1.00 1.75 -14.21
CA TYR A 125 -1.97 2.09 -15.25
C TYR A 125 -1.40 3.05 -16.30
N LEU A 126 -0.76 4.14 -15.86
CA LEU A 126 -0.17 5.12 -16.77
C LEU A 126 0.85 4.49 -17.70
N ARG A 127 1.67 3.57 -17.20
CA ARG A 127 2.81 2.97 -17.91
C ARG A 127 2.44 1.75 -18.76
N TYR A 128 1.55 0.90 -18.26
CA TYR A 128 1.23 -0.42 -18.83
C TYR A 128 -0.26 -0.61 -19.13
N GLY A 129 -1.12 0.37 -18.86
CA GLY A 129 -2.56 0.22 -18.97
C GLY A 129 -3.09 -0.85 -18.01
N ASN A 130 -3.98 -1.70 -18.51
CA ASN A 130 -4.58 -2.78 -17.72
C ASN A 130 -3.94 -4.17 -17.99
N GLN A 131 -2.80 -4.21 -18.69
CA GLN A 131 -2.09 -5.44 -19.05
C GLN A 131 -1.65 -6.25 -17.81
N ASP A 132 -1.70 -7.58 -17.90
CA ASP A 132 -1.21 -8.46 -16.82
C ASP A 132 0.32 -8.28 -16.63
N PRO A 133 0.82 -8.13 -15.37
CA PRO A 133 2.24 -7.91 -15.12
C PRO A 133 3.18 -8.95 -15.75
N ASN A 134 2.74 -10.20 -15.92
CA ASN A 134 3.60 -11.23 -16.48
C ASN A 134 3.85 -11.06 -17.98
N THR A 135 2.93 -10.41 -18.70
CA THR A 135 2.99 -10.22 -20.16
C THR A 135 3.06 -8.76 -20.58
N ALA A 136 3.00 -7.83 -19.63
CA ALA A 136 2.95 -6.40 -19.89
C ALA A 136 4.15 -5.90 -20.69
N ILE A 137 3.85 -5.11 -21.71
CA ILE A 137 4.80 -4.35 -22.52
C ILE A 137 4.55 -2.86 -22.25
N GLU A 138 5.64 -2.10 -22.10
CA GLU A 138 5.55 -0.65 -21.87
C GLU A 138 4.94 0.05 -23.10
N THR A 139 3.78 0.68 -22.93
CA THR A 139 3.06 1.40 -24.00
C THR A 139 2.73 2.83 -23.64
N TRP A 140 2.74 3.17 -22.34
CA TRP A 140 2.26 4.46 -21.82
C TRP A 140 0.82 4.78 -22.25
N GLU A 141 -0.01 3.75 -22.50
CA GLU A 141 -1.38 3.95 -22.99
C GLU A 141 -2.28 4.66 -21.96
N GLY A 142 -2.08 4.40 -20.67
CA GLY A 142 -2.84 5.07 -19.62
C GLY A 142 -2.51 6.56 -19.55
N ALA A 143 -1.25 6.93 -19.80
CA ALA A 143 -0.83 8.33 -19.85
C ALA A 143 -1.53 9.13 -20.95
N GLN A 144 -1.95 8.50 -22.05
CA GLN A 144 -2.71 9.16 -23.12
C GLN A 144 -4.16 9.44 -22.75
N ARG A 145 -4.69 8.70 -21.77
CA ARG A 145 -6.10 8.78 -21.37
C ARG A 145 -6.35 9.76 -20.23
N VAL A 146 -5.28 10.29 -19.61
CA VAL A 146 -5.35 11.28 -18.54
C VAL A 146 -4.80 12.62 -19.02
N SER A 147 -5.36 13.70 -18.50
CA SER A 147 -4.90 15.06 -18.76
C SER A 147 -3.85 15.52 -17.75
N SER A 148 -3.93 15.04 -16.50
CA SER A 148 -2.90 15.23 -15.49
C SER A 148 -2.94 14.11 -14.45
N ALA A 149 -1.84 13.96 -13.72
CA ALA A 149 -1.75 13.01 -12.62
C ALA A 149 -1.22 13.71 -11.37
N VAL A 150 -1.75 13.31 -10.21
CA VAL A 150 -1.21 13.69 -8.90
C VAL A 150 -0.95 12.41 -8.11
N MET A 151 0.25 12.32 -7.55
CA MET A 151 0.71 11.17 -6.77
C MET A 151 1.27 11.67 -5.45
N ILE A 152 0.77 11.12 -4.34
CA ILE A 152 1.06 11.59 -2.99
C ILE A 152 1.52 10.41 -2.13
N GLY A 153 2.73 10.48 -1.54
CA GLY A 153 3.21 9.51 -0.56
C GLY A 153 3.36 8.08 -1.09
N VAL A 154 3.77 7.89 -2.35
CA VAL A 154 3.72 6.58 -3.01
C VAL A 154 4.91 5.69 -2.61
N PRO A 155 4.70 4.46 -2.07
CA PRO A 155 5.79 3.58 -1.64
C PRO A 155 6.36 2.75 -2.81
N PHE A 156 7.05 3.38 -3.77
CA PHE A 156 7.59 2.73 -4.97
C PHE A 156 8.57 1.59 -4.70
N GLN A 157 9.21 1.57 -3.53
CA GLN A 157 10.14 0.50 -3.14
C GLN A 157 9.58 -0.38 -1.99
N GLY A 158 8.31 -0.24 -1.64
CA GLY A 158 7.68 -0.92 -0.52
C GLY A 158 8.04 -0.32 0.84
N VAL A 159 7.44 -0.85 1.91
CA VAL A 159 7.62 -0.39 3.29
C VAL A 159 7.93 -1.58 4.20
N MET A 160 8.88 -1.41 5.13
CA MET A 160 9.25 -2.50 6.05
C MET A 160 8.08 -2.88 6.98
N ASN A 161 7.22 -1.92 7.30
CA ASN A 161 6.02 -2.16 8.10
C ASN A 161 5.12 -3.25 7.50
N SER A 162 5.04 -3.43 6.18
CA SER A 162 4.24 -4.52 5.59
C SER A 162 4.80 -5.88 5.98
N PHE A 163 6.12 -6.06 5.93
CA PHE A 163 6.76 -7.31 6.33
C PHE A 163 6.61 -7.56 7.85
N ARG A 164 6.78 -6.52 8.67
CA ARG A 164 6.50 -6.58 10.11
C ARG A 164 5.06 -6.98 10.40
N ASN A 165 4.09 -6.34 9.75
CA ASN A 165 2.66 -6.56 9.99
C ASN A 165 2.17 -7.93 9.52
N MET A 166 2.76 -8.48 8.45
CA MET A 166 2.48 -9.85 8.04
C MET A 166 2.92 -10.88 9.09
N ASN A 167 3.97 -10.58 9.87
CA ASN A 167 4.46 -11.49 10.90
C ASN A 167 3.87 -11.24 12.30
N TYR A 168 3.48 -10.01 12.61
CA TYR A 168 3.10 -9.62 13.98
C TYR A 168 1.73 -8.90 14.07
N GLY A 169 1.02 -8.74 12.96
CA GLY A 169 -0.22 -7.97 12.88
C GLY A 169 -0.01 -6.46 13.04
N VAL A 170 -1.09 -5.72 13.25
CA VAL A 170 -1.07 -4.28 13.54
C VAL A 170 -1.70 -4.05 14.91
N THR A 171 -1.04 -3.26 15.74
CA THR A 171 -1.62 -2.77 17.00
C THR A 171 -2.04 -1.32 16.83
N ALA A 172 -3.33 -1.06 16.65
CA ALA A 172 -3.89 0.29 16.57
C ALA A 172 -4.50 0.68 17.92
N LYS A 173 -3.75 1.41 18.75
CA LYS A 173 -4.15 1.84 20.11
C LYS A 173 -4.54 0.64 21.00
N LEU A 174 -5.84 0.36 21.17
CA LEU A 174 -6.39 -0.73 21.99
C LEU A 174 -6.82 -1.96 21.17
N ASN A 175 -6.87 -1.84 19.83
CA ASN A 175 -7.33 -2.92 18.97
C ASN A 175 -6.13 -3.66 18.36
N THR A 176 -6.03 -4.95 18.68
CA THR A 176 -5.05 -5.90 18.14
C THR A 176 -5.70 -7.00 17.30
N SER A 177 -7.03 -7.00 17.18
CA SER A 177 -7.82 -8.09 16.61
C SER A 177 -8.19 -7.89 15.14
N LEU A 178 -8.31 -6.66 14.65
CA LEU A 178 -8.76 -6.43 13.27
C LEU A 178 -7.75 -6.82 12.20
N LEU A 179 -6.47 -6.54 12.46
CA LEU A 179 -5.37 -6.73 11.52
C LEU A 179 -4.35 -7.68 12.14
N THR A 180 -4.79 -8.90 12.47
CA THR A 180 -3.88 -9.96 12.91
C THR A 180 -2.83 -10.27 11.84
N ALA A 181 -1.74 -10.95 12.22
CA ALA A 181 -0.74 -11.43 11.27
C ALA A 181 -1.36 -12.29 10.15
N GLU A 182 -2.31 -13.18 10.52
CA GLU A 182 -3.05 -14.01 9.57
C GLU A 182 -3.93 -13.16 8.64
N ALA A 183 -4.66 -12.17 9.18
CA ALA A 183 -5.47 -11.26 8.38
C ALA A 183 -4.61 -10.48 7.38
N TYR A 184 -3.57 -9.80 7.85
CA TYR A 184 -2.72 -8.95 7.00
C TYR A 184 -1.96 -9.76 5.94
N SER A 185 -1.56 -11.00 6.26
CA SER A 185 -0.91 -11.92 5.32
C SER A 185 -1.87 -12.57 4.33
N SER A 186 -3.17 -12.59 4.63
CA SER A 186 -4.21 -13.02 3.70
C SER A 186 -4.51 -12.00 2.59
N PHE A 187 -4.00 -10.77 2.68
CA PHE A 187 -4.28 -9.72 1.71
C PHE A 187 -3.27 -9.74 0.55
N PRO A 188 -3.71 -9.98 -0.70
CA PRO A 188 -2.85 -9.79 -1.86
C PRO A 188 -2.11 -8.46 -1.89
N SER A 189 -2.75 -7.35 -1.51
CA SER A 189 -2.16 -6.00 -1.54
C SER A 189 -0.94 -5.83 -0.62
N SER A 190 -0.89 -6.56 0.51
CA SER A 190 0.26 -6.54 1.42
C SER A 190 1.55 -6.95 0.71
N TYR A 191 1.49 -7.90 -0.23
CA TYR A 191 2.65 -8.34 -1.01
C TYR A 191 3.16 -7.25 -1.98
N PHE A 192 2.27 -6.38 -2.49
CA PHE A 192 2.63 -5.23 -3.33
C PHE A 192 3.29 -4.09 -2.56
N THR A 193 3.26 -4.12 -1.23
CA THR A 193 3.91 -3.12 -0.38
C THR A 193 5.12 -3.66 0.37
N LEU A 194 5.48 -4.94 0.19
CA LEU A 194 6.75 -5.48 0.71
C LEU A 194 7.96 -4.78 0.06
N PRO A 195 9.09 -4.63 0.77
CA PRO A 195 10.34 -4.11 0.20
C PRO A 195 10.72 -4.80 -1.12
N ILE A 196 11.14 -4.05 -2.13
CA ILE A 196 11.56 -4.61 -3.42
C ILE A 196 12.82 -5.49 -3.29
N LEU A 197 13.00 -6.45 -4.21
CA LEU A 197 14.07 -7.46 -4.10
C LEU A 197 15.48 -6.84 -4.06
N LYS A 198 15.75 -5.83 -4.89
CA LYS A 198 17.04 -5.11 -4.90
C LYS A 198 17.21 -4.15 -3.71
N GLY A 199 16.12 -3.88 -3.00
CA GLY A 199 16.06 -2.97 -1.86
C GLY A 199 15.72 -3.71 -0.58
N ASP A 200 16.11 -4.98 -0.45
CA ASP A 200 15.97 -5.74 0.79
C ASP A 200 16.73 -5.06 1.93
N ARG A 201 16.12 -5.07 3.12
CA ARG A 201 16.57 -4.34 4.31
C ARG A 201 16.58 -5.20 5.57
N LEU A 202 16.57 -6.53 5.42
CA LEU A 202 16.87 -7.40 6.55
C LEU A 202 18.35 -7.33 6.93
N LEU A 203 18.59 -7.39 8.23
CA LEU A 203 19.91 -7.35 8.85
C LEU A 203 20.13 -8.60 9.71
N THR A 204 21.37 -8.98 9.96
CA THR A 204 21.73 -9.91 11.05
C THR A 204 21.72 -9.20 12.41
N THR A 205 21.87 -9.96 13.49
CA THR A 205 22.05 -9.40 14.85
C THR A 205 23.27 -8.50 15.00
N ASP A 206 24.29 -8.68 14.15
CA ASP A 206 25.48 -7.82 14.05
C ASP A 206 25.28 -6.61 13.11
N LEU A 207 24.04 -6.40 12.63
CA LEU A 207 23.64 -5.31 11.74
C LEU A 207 24.31 -5.35 10.34
N ASN A 208 24.67 -6.55 9.89
CA ASN A 208 25.11 -6.79 8.51
C ASN A 208 23.90 -7.03 7.60
N ARG A 209 23.94 -6.55 6.36
CA ARG A 209 22.84 -6.72 5.40
C ARG A 209 22.65 -8.17 4.97
N LEU A 210 21.40 -8.61 4.91
CA LEU A 210 20.94 -9.88 4.35
C LEU A 210 20.14 -9.62 3.06
N PRO A 211 20.78 -9.63 1.88
CA PRO A 211 20.08 -9.45 0.62
C PRO A 211 19.25 -10.69 0.26
N HIS A 212 18.21 -10.50 -0.58
CA HIS A 212 17.41 -11.60 -1.15
C HIS A 212 16.69 -12.47 -0.12
N MET A 213 16.16 -11.85 0.93
CA MET A 213 15.41 -12.49 2.00
C MET A 213 13.89 -12.33 1.81
N ILE A 214 13.37 -11.10 1.88
CA ILE A 214 11.93 -10.83 2.04
C ILE A 214 11.12 -11.28 0.81
N ARG A 215 11.68 -11.20 -0.41
CA ARG A 215 10.93 -11.54 -1.64
C ARG A 215 11.19 -12.94 -2.17
N VAL A 216 11.83 -13.80 -1.38
CA VAL A 216 12.16 -15.17 -1.77
C VAL A 216 11.23 -16.14 -1.04
N SER A 217 10.32 -16.78 -1.77
CA SER A 217 9.27 -17.63 -1.20
C SER A 217 9.80 -18.80 -0.36
N SER A 218 10.95 -19.38 -0.74
CA SER A 218 11.57 -20.45 0.05
C SER A 218 11.96 -19.99 1.45
N ASN A 219 12.30 -18.72 1.63
CA ASN A 219 12.62 -18.17 2.96
C ASN A 219 11.36 -18.06 3.82
N TRP A 220 10.20 -17.67 3.26
CA TRP A 220 8.96 -17.64 4.01
C TRP A 220 8.57 -19.01 4.55
N LYS A 221 8.77 -20.06 3.75
CA LYS A 221 8.56 -21.45 4.19
C LYS A 221 9.56 -21.88 5.26
N ALA A 222 10.84 -21.57 5.05
CA ALA A 222 11.92 -21.95 5.97
C ALA A 222 11.79 -21.28 7.34
N TYR A 223 11.45 -20.00 7.37
CA TYR A 223 11.34 -19.21 8.61
C TYR A 223 9.90 -19.15 9.18
N GLY A 224 8.93 -19.79 8.52
CA GLY A 224 7.54 -19.81 8.96
C GLY A 224 6.91 -18.42 9.04
N TRP A 225 7.17 -17.57 8.06
CA TRP A 225 6.66 -16.18 8.03
C TRP A 225 5.22 -16.09 7.51
N GLY A 226 4.52 -15.03 7.90
CA GLY A 226 3.20 -14.68 7.39
C GLY A 226 2.13 -15.71 7.72
N LEU A 227 1.50 -16.28 6.69
CA LEU A 227 0.49 -17.34 6.86
C LEU A 227 1.08 -18.64 7.42
N LEU A 228 2.40 -18.80 7.42
CA LEU A 228 3.10 -19.95 8.00
C LEU A 228 3.54 -19.72 9.45
N ASN A 229 3.14 -18.60 10.05
CA ASN A 229 3.29 -18.39 11.49
C ASN A 229 2.67 -19.57 12.24
N HIS A 230 3.42 -20.13 13.19
CA HIS A 230 3.01 -21.32 13.96
C HIS A 230 2.62 -22.53 13.08
N GLN A 231 3.24 -22.71 11.91
CA GLN A 231 2.94 -23.80 10.96
C GLN A 231 2.90 -25.20 11.58
N LYS A 232 3.59 -25.46 12.70
CA LYS A 232 3.54 -26.74 13.43
C LYS A 232 2.13 -27.13 13.90
N ASN A 233 1.24 -26.14 14.08
CA ASN A 233 -0.15 -26.35 14.49
C ASN A 233 -1.08 -26.62 13.29
N LEU A 234 -0.56 -26.58 12.06
CA LEU A 234 -1.34 -26.74 10.84
C LEU A 234 -1.13 -28.14 10.24
N PRO A 235 -2.17 -28.74 9.61
CA PRO A 235 -1.98 -29.94 8.81
C PRO A 235 -1.00 -29.71 7.65
N PRO A 236 -0.17 -30.70 7.26
CA PRO A 236 0.80 -30.54 6.17
C PRO A 236 0.21 -30.03 4.85
N THR A 237 -1.02 -30.44 4.51
CA THR A 237 -1.71 -29.97 3.30
C THR A 237 -2.03 -28.47 3.36
N VAL A 238 -2.38 -27.95 4.53
CA VAL A 238 -2.69 -26.52 4.75
C VAL A 238 -1.41 -25.70 4.68
N ILE A 239 -0.31 -26.21 5.24
CA ILE A 239 1.02 -25.58 5.12
C ILE A 239 1.37 -25.40 3.64
N GLU A 240 1.18 -26.44 2.84
CA GLU A 240 1.49 -26.41 1.41
C GLU A 240 0.61 -25.42 0.65
N HIS A 241 -0.70 -25.43 0.85
CA HIS A 241 -1.59 -24.46 0.21
C HIS A 241 -1.27 -23.01 0.63
N ARG A 242 -0.98 -22.76 1.91
CA ARG A 242 -0.57 -21.43 2.39
C ARG A 242 0.77 -21.01 1.76
N ALA A 243 1.74 -21.91 1.64
CA ALA A 243 3.02 -21.63 0.98
C ALA A 243 2.84 -21.33 -0.52
N GLU A 244 1.99 -22.07 -1.23
CA GLU A 244 1.66 -21.84 -2.64
C GLU A 244 0.97 -20.48 -2.84
N TYR A 245 -0.01 -20.16 -1.99
CA TYR A 245 -0.68 -18.87 -1.98
C TYR A 245 0.32 -17.70 -1.82
N MET A 246 1.19 -17.78 -0.81
CA MET A 246 2.20 -16.74 -0.59
C MET A 246 3.19 -16.66 -1.75
N THR A 247 3.61 -17.79 -2.31
CA THR A 247 4.51 -17.83 -3.47
C THR A 247 3.88 -17.11 -4.67
N HIS A 248 2.61 -17.40 -4.97
CA HIS A 248 1.88 -16.74 -6.04
C HIS A 248 1.88 -15.21 -5.89
N TRP A 249 1.54 -14.69 -4.70
CA TRP A 249 1.49 -13.25 -4.47
C TRP A 249 2.85 -12.59 -4.37
N LEU A 250 3.87 -13.28 -3.83
CA LEU A 250 5.26 -12.81 -3.85
C LEU A 250 5.76 -12.62 -5.28
N ASP A 251 5.52 -13.59 -6.16
CA ASP A 251 5.94 -13.52 -7.57
C ASP A 251 5.18 -12.47 -8.36
N ARG A 252 3.84 -12.45 -8.24
CA ARG A 252 2.98 -11.50 -8.93
C ARG A 252 3.29 -10.05 -8.53
N SER A 253 3.41 -9.79 -7.24
CA SER A 253 3.75 -8.45 -6.72
C SER A 253 5.19 -8.04 -7.06
N ARG A 254 6.14 -8.99 -7.05
CA ARG A 254 7.52 -8.74 -7.48
C ARG A 254 7.53 -8.27 -8.93
N ARG A 255 6.83 -8.98 -9.82
CA ARG A 255 6.75 -8.60 -11.24
C ARG A 255 6.16 -7.21 -11.42
N PHE A 256 5.06 -6.90 -10.71
CA PHE A 256 4.44 -5.57 -10.73
C PHE A 256 5.41 -4.46 -10.32
N LEU A 257 6.11 -4.61 -9.20
CA LEU A 257 7.02 -3.58 -8.69
C LEU A 257 8.31 -3.46 -9.51
N GLU A 258 8.83 -4.58 -10.04
CA GLU A 258 9.96 -4.55 -10.97
C GLU A 258 9.60 -3.73 -12.21
N LEU A 259 8.41 -3.94 -12.77
CA LEU A 259 7.91 -3.15 -13.90
C LEU A 259 7.84 -1.65 -13.58
N LEU A 260 7.44 -1.24 -12.37
CA LEU A 260 7.46 0.18 -12.00
C LEU A 260 8.88 0.77 -11.92
N ASN A 261 9.87 -0.04 -11.58
CA ASN A 261 11.24 0.40 -11.30
C ASN A 261 12.25 0.15 -12.44
N VAL A 262 11.87 -0.56 -13.52
CA VAL A 262 12.76 -0.69 -14.69
C VAL A 262 12.92 0.64 -15.42
N PRO A 263 14.11 0.93 -16.00
CA PRO A 263 14.30 2.09 -16.86
C PRO A 263 13.28 2.14 -18.00
N LYS A 264 12.99 3.35 -18.48
CA LYS A 264 12.17 3.59 -19.67
C LYS A 264 12.77 2.87 -20.89
N SER A 265 11.94 2.17 -21.65
CA SER A 265 12.33 1.44 -22.86
C SER A 265 11.81 2.08 -24.16
N GLY A 266 10.74 2.87 -24.08
CA GLY A 266 10.12 3.54 -25.23
C GLY A 266 9.96 5.05 -25.08
N SER A 267 9.37 5.70 -26.07
CA SER A 267 8.85 7.08 -25.96
C SER A 267 7.37 7.02 -25.58
N SER A 268 6.94 7.89 -24.67
CA SER A 268 5.50 8.09 -24.46
C SER A 268 4.92 8.98 -25.57
N PRO A 269 3.78 8.64 -26.17
CA PRO A 269 3.10 9.49 -27.13
C PRO A 269 2.42 10.71 -26.49
N SER A 270 2.34 10.76 -25.15
CA SER A 270 1.83 11.89 -24.38
C SER A 270 2.71 12.17 -23.15
N SER A 271 2.81 13.43 -22.76
CA SER A 271 3.57 13.86 -21.58
C SER A 271 2.68 14.71 -20.67
N PRO A 272 1.64 14.13 -20.03
CA PRO A 272 0.78 14.92 -19.16
C PRO A 272 1.59 15.47 -17.97
N PRO A 273 1.20 16.63 -17.41
CA PRO A 273 1.79 17.13 -16.18
C PRO A 273 1.56 16.16 -15.02
N LEU A 274 2.56 16.05 -14.17
CA LEU A 274 2.55 15.23 -12.96
C LEU A 274 2.93 16.08 -11.75
N LEU A 275 2.06 16.15 -10.75
CA LEU A 275 2.42 16.63 -9.42
C LEU A 275 2.77 15.42 -8.54
N TYR A 276 4.00 15.38 -8.03
CA TYR A 276 4.46 14.35 -7.10
C TYR A 276 4.80 14.97 -5.74
N MET A 277 4.15 14.49 -4.68
CA MET A 277 4.34 15.00 -3.32
C MET A 277 4.68 13.85 -2.37
N TYR A 278 5.60 14.07 -1.45
CA TYR A 278 5.98 13.07 -0.43
C TYR A 278 6.33 13.72 0.90
N GLY A 279 6.21 12.94 1.98
CA GLY A 279 6.56 13.37 3.33
C GLY A 279 7.99 13.01 3.70
N GLN A 280 8.60 13.79 4.58
CA GLN A 280 9.93 13.58 5.12
C GLN A 280 10.06 14.19 6.52
N GLY A 281 11.17 13.93 7.20
CA GLY A 281 11.51 14.49 8.51
C GLY A 281 11.04 13.67 9.71
N PHE A 282 10.42 12.51 9.48
CA PHE A 282 9.95 11.61 10.53
C PHE A 282 10.70 10.28 10.50
N ARG A 283 11.01 9.76 11.70
CA ARG A 283 11.68 8.48 11.90
C ARG A 283 10.78 7.35 11.37
N THR A 284 11.21 6.68 10.31
CA THR A 284 10.38 5.71 9.57
C THR A 284 11.09 4.35 9.49
N LEU A 285 10.39 3.27 9.87
CA LEU A 285 10.98 1.93 9.92
C LEU A 285 11.45 1.49 8.52
N ASP A 286 12.74 1.22 8.37
CA ASP A 286 13.34 0.79 7.11
C ASP A 286 13.94 -0.62 7.19
N HIS A 287 14.45 -1.03 8.36
CA HIS A 287 15.13 -2.31 8.54
C HIS A 287 14.42 -3.21 9.55
N GLY A 288 14.57 -4.51 9.35
CA GLY A 288 14.26 -5.54 10.33
C GLY A 288 15.51 -6.36 10.62
N VAL A 289 15.57 -6.99 11.79
CA VAL A 289 16.72 -7.84 12.15
C VAL A 289 16.26 -9.29 12.24
N LEU A 290 16.93 -10.16 11.49
CA LEU A 290 16.80 -11.60 11.61
C LEU A 290 17.61 -12.07 12.83
N ILE A 291 16.92 -12.69 13.78
CA ILE A 291 17.50 -13.32 14.96
C ILE A 291 17.70 -14.81 14.63
N GLU A 292 18.94 -15.23 14.42
CA GLU A 292 19.27 -16.65 14.37
C GLU A 292 19.22 -17.23 15.80
N LYS A 293 18.35 -18.20 16.06
CA LYS A 293 18.30 -18.94 17.34
C LYS A 293 18.13 -20.44 17.10
N ASP A 294 18.79 -21.23 17.94
CA ASP A 294 18.80 -22.70 18.01
C ASP A 294 17.46 -23.36 18.43
N THR A 295 16.40 -22.58 18.67
CA THR A 295 15.13 -23.12 19.18
C THR A 295 14.00 -22.90 18.19
N GLU A 296 13.37 -24.00 17.80
CA GLU A 296 12.46 -24.15 16.66
C GLU A 296 11.11 -23.39 16.72
N ASP A 297 10.87 -22.50 17.69
CA ASP A 297 9.52 -21.96 18.00
C ASP A 297 9.40 -20.42 18.01
N CYS A 298 10.42 -19.66 17.57
CA CYS A 298 10.35 -18.20 17.57
C CYS A 298 10.13 -17.63 16.17
N LEU A 299 9.27 -16.60 16.07
CA LEU A 299 9.28 -15.65 14.95
C LEU A 299 10.63 -14.93 15.00
N CYS A 300 11.58 -15.35 14.16
CA CYS A 300 12.98 -14.94 14.16
C CYS A 300 13.22 -13.48 13.74
N LEU A 301 12.28 -12.57 13.95
CA LEU A 301 12.38 -11.18 13.51
C LEU A 301 12.36 -10.23 14.72
N TYR A 302 13.15 -9.16 14.62
CA TYR A 302 13.15 -8.06 15.55
C TYR A 302 12.85 -6.77 14.80
N PHE A 303 11.89 -6.01 15.33
CA PHE A 303 11.57 -4.65 14.95
C PHE A 303 11.42 -3.85 16.24
N ASP A 304 12.01 -2.65 16.30
CA ASP A 304 11.99 -1.80 17.51
C ASP A 304 10.57 -1.41 17.96
N ASN A 305 9.61 -1.35 17.03
CA ASN A 305 8.23 -0.98 17.32
C ASN A 305 7.35 -2.14 17.84
N ASP A 306 7.92 -3.33 18.10
CA ASP A 306 7.15 -4.48 18.59
C ASP A 306 7.24 -4.66 20.10
N LYS A 307 6.09 -4.56 20.79
CA LYS A 307 5.98 -4.82 22.24
C LYS A 307 6.27 -6.29 22.60
N GLN A 308 6.23 -7.21 21.65
CA GLN A 308 6.51 -8.63 21.85
C GLN A 308 7.96 -9.03 21.51
N ALA A 309 8.73 -8.14 20.88
CA ALA A 309 10.13 -8.42 20.61
C ALA A 309 10.91 -8.42 21.93
N GLN A 310 11.69 -9.48 22.18
CA GLN A 310 12.73 -9.43 23.22
C GLN A 310 13.62 -8.23 22.89
N VAL A 311 13.76 -7.29 23.83
CA VAL A 311 14.79 -6.24 23.73
C VAL A 311 16.12 -6.96 23.56
N ILE A 312 16.77 -6.78 22.42
CA ILE A 312 18.10 -7.30 22.16
C ILE A 312 19.07 -6.17 22.52
N PRO A 313 19.76 -6.23 23.68
CA PRO A 313 20.50 -5.06 24.21
C PRO A 313 21.65 -4.58 23.30
N SER A 314 22.07 -5.39 22.34
CA SER A 314 23.15 -5.08 21.40
C SER A 314 22.69 -4.31 20.15
N ILE A 315 21.39 -4.18 19.89
CA ILE A 315 20.86 -3.50 18.71
C ILE A 315 20.52 -2.06 19.09
N ASP A 316 21.22 -1.11 18.48
CA ASP A 316 20.84 0.31 18.52
C ASP A 316 19.56 0.51 17.68
N PRO A 317 18.43 0.86 18.32
CA PRO A 317 17.16 1.00 17.62
C PRO A 317 17.14 2.07 16.53
N ASP A 318 17.94 3.12 16.66
CA ASP A 318 17.97 4.22 15.69
C ASP A 318 18.51 3.74 14.33
N ARG A 319 19.32 2.67 14.33
CA ARG A 319 19.85 2.05 13.10
C ARG A 319 18.79 1.30 12.28
N LEU A 320 17.58 1.11 12.80
CA LEU A 320 16.49 0.45 12.09
C LEU A 320 15.60 1.39 11.29
N TYR A 321 15.84 2.70 11.40
CA TYR A 321 14.98 3.73 10.83
C TYR A 321 15.74 4.60 9.84
N GLU A 322 15.02 5.12 8.86
CA GLU A 322 15.48 6.16 7.94
C GLU A 322 14.52 7.36 8.00
N ASP A 323 14.89 8.43 7.31
CA ASP A 323 14.01 9.59 7.10
C ASP A 323 12.80 9.22 6.23
N GLY A 324 11.63 9.77 6.54
CA GLY A 324 10.37 9.47 5.87
C GLY A 324 9.17 10.18 6.50
N ASP A 325 7.99 9.59 6.30
CA ASP A 325 6.70 10.14 6.74
C ASP A 325 6.01 9.27 7.81
N GLU A 326 6.78 8.52 8.62
CA GLU A 326 6.37 7.49 9.59
C GLU A 326 5.91 6.16 8.96
N THR A 327 5.54 6.16 7.67
CA THR A 327 5.09 4.96 6.95
C THR A 327 6.03 4.58 5.80
N VAL A 328 6.37 5.56 4.97
CA VAL A 328 7.15 5.45 3.74
C VAL A 328 8.44 6.23 3.93
N THR A 329 9.58 5.58 3.75
CA THR A 329 10.89 6.25 3.77
C THR A 329 11.03 7.16 2.55
N VAL A 330 11.81 8.25 2.65
CA VAL A 330 12.11 9.14 1.50
C VAL A 330 12.68 8.33 0.33
N ARG A 331 13.49 7.32 0.63
CA ARG A 331 14.01 6.37 -0.36
C ARG A 331 12.88 5.62 -1.06
N SER A 332 11.92 5.07 -0.31
CA SER A 332 10.80 4.33 -0.90
C SER A 332 9.87 5.24 -1.69
N ALA A 333 9.72 6.50 -1.28
CA ALA A 333 9.02 7.55 -2.00
C ALA A 333 9.80 8.09 -3.21
N ALA A 334 10.97 7.56 -3.55
CA ALA A 334 11.69 8.02 -4.73
C ALA A 334 10.89 7.68 -6.01
N LEU A 335 10.36 8.71 -6.68
CA LEU A 335 9.69 8.57 -7.97
C LEU A 335 10.61 7.84 -8.97
N PRO A 336 10.16 6.77 -9.66
CA PRO A 336 11.00 6.05 -10.60
C PRO A 336 11.41 6.92 -11.79
N ASP A 337 12.65 6.74 -12.27
CA ASP A 337 13.22 7.57 -13.35
C ASP A 337 12.41 7.56 -14.63
N ALA A 338 11.70 6.45 -14.90
CA ALA A 338 10.83 6.33 -16.06
C ALA A 338 9.75 7.43 -16.10
N PHE A 339 9.21 7.84 -14.95
CA PHE A 339 8.21 8.90 -14.86
C PHE A 339 8.85 10.28 -15.05
N ARG A 340 10.02 10.53 -14.47
CA ARG A 340 10.78 11.78 -14.70
C ARG A 340 11.10 12.01 -16.18
N GLY A 341 11.35 10.92 -16.92
CA GLY A 341 11.66 10.97 -18.36
C GLY A 341 10.45 11.06 -19.29
N VAL A 342 9.22 10.95 -18.77
CA VAL A 342 7.98 10.95 -19.57
C VAL A 342 7.06 12.13 -19.23
N PHE A 343 6.95 12.51 -17.96
CA PHE A 343 6.00 13.51 -17.49
C PHE A 343 6.69 14.84 -17.20
N HIS A 344 5.97 15.94 -17.42
CA HIS A 344 6.35 17.25 -16.88
C HIS A 344 6.11 17.24 -15.37
N THR A 345 7.13 16.82 -14.63
CA THR A 345 7.00 16.50 -13.21
C THR A 345 7.34 17.72 -12.34
N THR A 346 6.39 18.13 -11.51
CA THR A 346 6.64 19.01 -10.36
C THR A 346 6.74 18.14 -9.11
N MET A 347 7.86 18.20 -8.40
CA MET A 347 8.08 17.42 -7.18
C MET A 347 8.13 18.34 -5.96
N SER A 348 7.54 17.92 -4.85
CA SER A 348 7.59 18.67 -3.58
C SER A 348 7.68 17.72 -2.39
N ALA A 349 8.51 18.09 -1.42
CA ALA A 349 8.73 17.35 -0.18
C ALA A 349 8.20 18.17 0.98
N TYR A 350 7.48 17.54 1.91
CA TYR A 350 6.84 18.22 3.03
C TYR A 350 7.27 17.60 4.35
N HIS A 351 7.48 18.43 5.38
CA HIS A 351 7.77 17.96 6.73
C HIS A 351 6.47 17.56 7.45
N VAL A 352 5.85 16.46 7.01
CA VAL A 352 4.58 15.95 7.55
C VAL A 352 4.57 14.42 7.59
N SER A 353 3.72 13.84 8.44
CA SER A 353 3.48 12.39 8.44
C SER A 353 2.60 11.95 7.27
N HIS A 354 2.56 10.64 7.03
CA HIS A 354 1.90 10.04 5.87
C HIS A 354 0.43 10.44 5.74
N THR A 355 -0.31 10.44 6.86
CA THR A 355 -1.74 10.78 6.85
C THR A 355 -2.01 12.28 6.68
N GLU A 356 -1.03 13.12 7.01
CA GLU A 356 -1.15 14.58 6.86
C GLU A 356 -0.93 15.02 5.41
N LEU A 357 -0.33 14.18 4.57
CA LEU A 357 -0.17 14.43 3.13
C LEU A 357 -1.49 14.67 2.37
N VAL A 358 -2.63 14.27 2.93
CA VAL A 358 -3.97 14.45 2.33
C VAL A 358 -4.88 15.36 3.17
N LYS A 359 -4.33 16.06 4.15
CA LYS A 359 -5.08 16.92 5.08
C LYS A 359 -4.45 18.29 5.27
N ASN A 360 -3.13 18.38 5.17
CA ASN A 360 -2.39 19.61 5.40
C ASN A 360 -2.79 20.69 4.37
N ASP A 361 -3.12 21.89 4.85
CA ASP A 361 -3.63 22.98 4.03
C ASP A 361 -2.67 23.45 2.94
N GLU A 362 -1.36 23.46 3.20
CA GLU A 362 -0.34 23.86 2.21
C GLU A 362 -0.30 22.86 1.05
N ILE A 363 -0.35 21.56 1.37
CA ILE A 363 -0.35 20.47 0.40
C ILE A 363 -1.64 20.49 -0.41
N LEU A 364 -2.78 20.68 0.25
CA LEU A 364 -4.07 20.80 -0.38
C LEU A 364 -4.16 22.04 -1.29
N GLU A 365 -3.55 23.17 -0.90
CA GLU A 365 -3.45 24.35 -1.77
C GLU A 365 -2.59 24.08 -3.00
N ALA A 366 -1.42 23.46 -2.85
CA ALA A 366 -0.57 23.06 -3.97
C ALA A 366 -1.31 22.11 -4.94
N LEU A 367 -2.04 21.13 -4.41
CA LEU A 367 -2.90 20.22 -5.18
C LEU A 367 -3.94 21.00 -5.99
N THR A 368 -4.71 21.88 -5.35
CA THR A 368 -5.78 22.62 -6.03
C THR A 368 -5.23 23.60 -7.07
N SER A 369 -4.10 24.25 -6.77
CA SER A 369 -3.40 25.14 -7.69
C SER A 369 -2.93 24.40 -8.94
N PHE A 370 -2.38 23.19 -8.77
CA PHE A 370 -1.99 22.33 -9.89
C PHE A 370 -3.18 21.92 -10.75
N LEU A 371 -4.30 21.51 -10.14
CA LEU A 371 -5.49 21.06 -10.86
C LEU A 371 -6.23 22.20 -11.59
N ARG A 372 -6.09 23.44 -11.12
CA ARG A 372 -6.63 24.64 -11.78
C ARG A 372 -5.77 25.13 -12.94
N ALA A 373 -4.50 24.73 -13.00
CA ALA A 373 -3.59 25.20 -14.03
C ALA A 373 -4.12 24.80 -15.43
N PRO A 374 -4.07 25.71 -16.42
CA PRO A 374 -4.46 25.37 -17.78
C PRO A 374 -3.53 24.27 -18.33
N LEU A 375 -4.15 23.18 -18.76
CA LEU A 375 -3.52 22.01 -19.39
C LEU A 375 -3.10 22.26 -20.82
#